data_AF-A0A947KKI1-F1
#
_entry.id   AF-A0A947KKI1-F1
#
_cell.length_a   1.000
_cell.length_b   1.000
_cell.length_c   1.000
_cell.angle_alpha   90.00
_cell.angle_beta   90.00
_cell.angle_gamma   90.00
#
_symmetry.space_group_name_H-M   'P 1'
#
loop_
_entity.id
_entity.type
_entity.pdbx_description
1 polymer ?
#
loop_
_entity_poly.entity_id
_entity_poly.type
_entity_poly.pdbx_seq_one_letter_code
_entity_poly.pdbx_strand_id
1 'polypeptide(L)' 'MVEIKLKRGENVDKALRRLKKKMDKEGTMKEIRNHRYFEKPSERRRKKAARARMN' A
#
# COMPACT_ATOMS: atom_id res chain seq x y z
N MET A 1 -8.18 -3.53 6.55
CA MET A 1 -8.58 -2.30 7.26
C MET A 1 -7.49 -1.99 8.27
N VAL A 2 -6.71 -0.95 8.00
CA VAL A 2 -5.49 -0.64 8.74
C VAL A 2 -5.85 0.10 10.03
N GLU A 3 -5.76 -0.58 11.17
CA GLU A 3 -5.88 0.05 12.49
C GLU A 3 -4.59 -0.05 13.29
N ILE A 4 -4.36 0.93 14.18
CA ILE A 4 -3.29 0.92 15.17
C ILE A 4 -3.88 1.21 16.56
N LYS A 5 -3.48 0.41 17.56
CA LYS A 5 -3.87 0.66 18.96
C LYS A 5 -2.82 1.56 19.61
N LEU A 6 -3.27 2.71 20.10
CA LEU A 6 -2.47 3.67 20.87
C LEU A 6 -2.40 3.21 22.33
N LYS A 7 -1.22 3.28 22.94
CA LYS A 7 -1.06 3.08 24.39
C LYS A 7 -1.17 4.42 25.12
N ARG A 8 -1.67 4.44 26.36
CA ARG A 8 -1.71 5.65 27.20
C ARG A 8 -0.28 6.18 27.39
N GLY A 9 -0.07 7.46 27.08
CA GLY A 9 1.25 8.12 27.11
C GLY A 9 2.09 7.98 25.84
N GLU A 10 1.57 7.35 24.78
CA GLU A 10 2.28 7.27 23.51
C GLU A 10 2.21 8.60 22.73
N ASN A 11 3.36 9.06 22.23
CA ASN A 11 3.42 10.22 21.33
C ASN A 11 2.70 9.91 19.99
N VAL A 12 1.74 10.75 19.64
CA VAL A 12 0.89 10.66 18.43
C VAL A 12 1.73 10.55 17.15
N ASP A 13 2.88 11.23 17.07
CA ASP A 13 3.77 11.18 15.90
C ASP A 13 4.34 9.77 15.65
N LYS A 14 4.68 9.03 16.71
CA LYS A 14 5.17 7.66 16.59
C LYS A 14 4.07 6.72 16.11
N ALA A 15 2.85 6.96 16.56
CA ALA A 15 1.69 6.21 16.11
C ALA A 15 1.40 6.46 14.62
N LEU A 16 1.40 7.71 14.17
CA LEU A 16 1.22 8.08 12.76
C LEU A 16 2.29 7.43 11.85
N ARG A 17 3.55 7.40 12.29
CA ARG A 17 4.62 6.70 11.55
C ARG A 17 4.37 5.19 11.43
N ARG A 18 3.89 4.54 12.50
CA ARG A 18 3.54 3.12 12.46
C ARG A 18 2.34 2.86 11.54
N LEU A 19 1.33 3.72 11.59
CA LEU A 19 0.18 3.63 10.70
C LEU A 19 0.60 3.75 9.24
N LYS A 20 1.42 4.74 8.90
CA LYS A 20 1.96 4.92 7.55
C LYS A 20 2.71 3.68 7.07
N LYS A 21 3.63 3.14 7.88
CA LYS A 21 4.35 1.90 7.56
C LYS A 21 3.42 0.71 7.34
N LYS A 22 2.37 0.57 8.17
CA LYS A 22 1.38 -0.50 8.04
C LYS A 22 0.57 -0.36 6.76
N MET A 23 0.15 0.86 6.41
CA MET A 23 -0.56 1.18 5.17
C MET A 23 0.30 0.96 3.91
N ASP A 24 1.59 1.30 3.98
CA ASP A 24 2.55 1.05 2.89
C ASP A 24 2.78 -0.46 2.69
N LYS A 25 2.87 -1.24 3.79
CA LYS A 25 3.02 -2.70 3.75
C LYS A 25 1.78 -3.42 3.22
N GLU A 26 0.59 -2.96 3.59
CA GLU A 26 -0.68 -3.50 3.09
C GLU A 26 -0.88 -3.17 1.59
N GLY A 27 -0.14 -2.18 1.05
CA GLY A 27 -0.17 -1.85 -0.36
C GLY A 27 -1.49 -1.22 -0.81
N THR A 28 -2.34 -0.80 0.13
CA THR A 28 -3.68 -0.26 -0.12
C THR A 28 -3.66 0.89 -1.14
N MET A 29 -2.66 1.77 -1.04
CA MET A 29 -2.50 2.88 -2.00
C MET A 29 -2.17 2.41 -3.42
N LYS A 30 -1.45 1.30 -3.57
CA LYS A 30 -1.14 0.69 -4.88
C LYS A 30 -2.39 0.04 -5.47
N GLU A 31 -3.19 -0.60 -4.64
CA GLU A 31 -4.44 -1.25 -5.03
C GLU A 31 -5.48 -0.23 -5.51
N ILE A 32 -5.67 0.85 -4.75
CA ILE A 32 -6.52 1.98 -5.15
C ILE A 32 -6.08 2.50 -6.52
N ARG A 33 -4.78 2.76 -6.73
CA ARG A 33 -4.26 3.24 -8.03
C ARG A 33 -4.53 2.28 -9.17
N ASN A 34 -4.39 0.97 -8.95
CA ASN A 34 -4.63 -0.05 -9.97
C ASN A 34 -6.13 -0.17 -10.31
N HIS A 35 -7.02 0.15 -9.38
CA HIS A 35 -8.47 0.03 -9.54
C HIS A 35 -9.14 1.33 -10.01
N ARG A 36 -8.40 2.44 -10.15
CA ARG A 36 -8.94 3.74 -10.62
C ARG A 36 -9.52 3.67 -12.04
N TYR A 37 -9.05 2.75 -12.86
CA TYR A 37 -9.51 2.58 -14.24
C TYR A 37 -9.46 1.10 -14.62
N PHE A 38 -10.26 0.72 -15.61
CA PHE A 38 -10.19 -0.62 -16.17
C PHE A 38 -8.89 -0.79 -16.95
N GLU A 39 -8.08 -1.77 -16.54
CA GLU A 39 -6.88 -2.19 -17.26
C GLU A 39 -7.13 -3.55 -17.91
N LYS A 40 -6.89 -3.65 -19.23
CA LYS A 40 -7.01 -4.92 -19.96
C LYS A 40 -6.11 -5.99 -19.31
N PRO A 41 -6.55 -7.26 -19.21
CA PRO A 41 -5.77 -8.33 -18.57
C PRO A 41 -4.38 -8.55 -19.19
N SER A 42 -4.21 -8.28 -20.49
CA SER A 42 -2.91 -8.32 -21.18
C SER A 42 -1.94 -7.25 -20.67
N GLU A 43 -2.40 -6.01 -20.56
CA GLU A 43 -1.62 -4.86 -20.10
C GLU A 43 -1.16 -5.05 -18.65
N ARG A 44 -2.07 -5.57 -17.79
CA ARG A 44 -1.76 -5.90 -16.40
C ARG A 44 -0.65 -6.96 -16.30
N ARG A 45 -0.70 -8.00 -17.14
CA ARG A 45 0.34 -9.05 -17.23
C ARG A 45 1.67 -8.46 -17.69
N ARG A 46 1.67 -7.61 -18.72
CA ARG A 46 2.87 -6.94 -19.24
C ARG A 46 3.54 -6.05 -18.18
N LYS A 47 2.77 -5.21 -17.48
CA LYS A 47 3.30 -4.38 -16.38
C LYS A 47 3.84 -5.20 -15.22
N LYS A 48 3.19 -6.32 -14.86
CA LYS A 48 3.68 -7.23 -13.82
C LYS A 48 5.03 -7.83 -14.20
N ALA A 49 5.18 -8.32 -15.44
CA ALA A 49 6.44 -8.87 -15.95
C ALA A 49 7.55 -7.81 -16.02
N ALA A 50 7.25 -6.59 -16.48
CA ALA A 50 8.21 -5.50 -16.52
C ALA A 50 8.72 -5.13 -15.12
N ARG A 51 7.81 -5.01 -14.13
CA ARG A 51 8.19 -4.75 -12.72
C ARG A 51 9.04 -5.86 -12.12
N ALA A 52 8.79 -7.11 -12.48
CA ALA A 52 9.56 -8.26 -11.98
C ALA A 52 10.99 -8.32 -12.55
N ARG A 53 11.24 -7.74 -13.73
CA ARG A 53 12.58 -7.67 -14.35
C ARG A 53 13.45 -6.52 -13.83
N MET A 54 12.83 -5.53 -13.18
CA MET A 54 13.52 -4.34 -12.66
C MET A 54 13.95 -4.47 -11.20
N ASN A 55 13.53 -5.55 -10.51
CA ASN A 55 14.01 -5.91 -9.17
C ASN A 55 15.15 -6.91 -9.27
#